data_AF-A0A0K1QVW5-F1
#
_entry.id   AF-A0A0K1QVW5-F1
#
_cell.length_a   1.000
_cell.length_b   1.000
_cell.length_c   1.000
_cell.angle_alpha   90.00
_cell.angle_beta   90.00
_cell.angle_gamma   90.00
#
_symmetry.space_group_name_H-M   'P 1'
#
loop_
_entity.id
_entity.type
_entity.pdbx_description
1 polymer ?
#
loop_
_entity_poly.entity_id
_entity_poly.type
_entity_poly.pdbx_seq_one_letter_code
_entity_poly.pdbx_strand_id
1 'polypeptide(L)'
;MTISRRWFLAGLALTGAAVPAAYYGHRELTKPDPTITPGEASFDVADVAGQRLANSLQGVWNIRFEGRDAGLDGLPREGLQVLLDIGHKGRGLNGFLDTFDALRGEPTPRYRVLGDLAGPNTTELSWRLIDSRSPTGTPDYEFTFTLDEVWAAFGNAGSGTLSGRVLRLDRPLALTAQDNRFVAVKQVFPEARERTGLGPALLGWLISPEHRLFHQLWHASRDKWHTLPEDKRNALRGIGWQPGRRDKERDARGPRKDRNGSGIDFFFMHRHMLGTARSLQDLPSWQQFPLPQPELVRDRQGFARYFDNHDGTALPPAWRADDDDEYSQWVADLKTAETYHSNFQVWESRYRDPRYLSKLTLGQFGSEVELGLHDWLHMRWASVPRDPSNGQPVPFARDTADFSARWFAAENDFLGDPFSSHVNPVFWHFHGWIDDRLEDWFRAHERFHPGEVSRLEVNGVAWFAPGRWVEIDDPWLGPSTHGCNTTPGLQAGKSVEMDPETMKLALRITFGEDEKKLEDLFRKVPQRPWYARNLKAKPMTS
;
A
#
# COMPACT_ATOMS: atom_id res chain seq x y z
N MET A 1 6.43 7.20 54.41
CA MET A 1 7.54 6.25 54.19
C MET A 1 8.61 6.96 53.37
N THR A 2 9.72 7.34 54.00
CA THR A 2 10.85 8.01 53.35
C THR A 2 11.82 6.96 52.82
N ILE A 3 11.74 6.67 51.51
CA ILE A 3 12.73 5.81 50.84
C ILE A 3 14.03 6.61 50.76
N SER A 4 15.09 6.14 51.42
CA SER A 4 16.37 6.83 51.45
C SER A 4 17.04 6.79 50.08
N ARG A 5 17.69 7.89 49.67
CA ARG A 5 18.47 8.01 48.43
C ARG A 5 19.48 6.86 48.22
N ARG A 6 19.95 6.23 49.30
CA ARG A 6 20.88 5.09 49.23
C ARG A 6 20.22 3.79 48.76
N TRP A 7 18.96 3.55 49.12
CA TRP A 7 18.22 2.36 48.64
C TRP A 7 17.78 2.50 47.18
N PHE A 8 17.45 3.71 46.74
CA PHE A 8 17.13 3.98 45.33
C PHE A 8 18.36 3.81 44.43
N LEU A 9 19.53 4.32 44.84
CA LEU A 9 20.79 4.15 44.11
C LEU A 9 21.29 2.69 44.12
N ALA A 10 21.13 1.96 45.23
CA ALA A 10 21.44 0.54 45.29
C ALA A 10 20.51 -0.30 44.40
N GLY A 11 19.22 0.04 44.35
CA GLY A 11 18.25 -0.57 43.44
C GLY A 11 18.57 -0.31 41.96
N LEU A 12 19.01 0.90 41.62
CA LEU A 12 19.48 1.27 40.27
C LEU A 12 20.79 0.59 39.87
N ALA A 13 21.72 0.37 40.82
CA ALA A 13 22.96 -0.36 40.55
C ALA A 13 22.74 -1.87 40.38
N LEU A 14 21.86 -2.46 41.20
CA LEU A 14 21.46 -3.86 41.08
C LEU A 14 20.64 -4.12 39.80
N THR A 15 19.73 -3.23 39.42
CA THR A 15 18.97 -3.38 38.15
C THR A 15 19.78 -3.00 36.91
N GLY A 16 20.67 -2.01 37.00
CA GLY A 16 21.48 -1.53 35.88
C GLY A 16 22.69 -2.40 35.53
N ALA A 17 23.25 -3.17 36.48
CA ALA A 17 24.38 -4.04 36.24
C ALA A 17 24.03 -5.53 36.35
N ALA A 18 23.19 -5.95 37.31
CA ALA A 18 22.92 -7.36 37.52
C ALA A 18 21.92 -7.96 36.53
N VAL A 19 20.95 -7.18 36.02
CA VAL A 19 20.02 -7.69 35.00
C VAL A 19 20.72 -7.89 33.65
N PRO A 20 21.52 -6.94 33.13
CA PRO A 20 22.32 -7.18 31.92
C PRO A 20 23.37 -8.26 32.12
N ALA A 21 24.04 -8.33 33.28
CA ALA A 21 25.02 -9.38 33.56
C ALA A 21 24.39 -10.77 33.74
N ALA A 22 23.19 -10.86 34.32
CA ALA A 22 22.44 -12.11 34.42
C ALA A 22 21.86 -12.53 33.05
N TYR A 23 21.39 -11.60 32.24
CA TYR A 23 20.95 -11.87 30.87
C TYR A 23 22.12 -12.28 29.97
N TYR A 24 23.25 -11.59 30.07
CA TYR A 24 24.49 -11.93 29.35
C TYR A 24 25.06 -13.26 29.84
N GLY A 25 25.13 -13.48 31.16
CA GLY A 25 25.58 -14.73 31.76
C GLY A 25 24.67 -15.91 31.41
N HIS A 26 23.35 -15.72 31.41
CA HIS A 26 22.40 -16.72 30.95
C HIS A 26 22.57 -17.00 29.46
N ARG A 27 22.77 -15.97 28.62
CA ARG A 27 23.02 -16.13 27.18
C ARG A 27 24.35 -16.83 26.90
N GLU A 28 25.41 -16.56 27.65
CA GLU A 28 26.69 -17.27 27.51
C GLU A 28 26.64 -18.71 28.04
N LEU A 29 25.86 -18.98 29.11
CA LEU A 29 25.66 -20.34 29.64
C LEU A 29 24.69 -21.19 28.82
N THR A 30 23.77 -20.55 28.09
CA THR A 30 22.80 -21.22 27.19
C THR A 30 23.21 -21.14 25.73
N LYS A 31 24.34 -20.50 25.42
CA LYS A 31 24.93 -20.57 24.09
C LYS A 31 25.19 -22.04 23.78
N PRO A 32 24.55 -22.59 22.73
CA PRO A 32 24.83 -23.94 22.30
C PRO A 32 26.34 -24.04 22.04
N ASP A 33 26.96 -25.11 22.53
CA ASP A 33 28.34 -25.41 22.18
C ASP A 33 28.43 -25.43 20.64
N PRO A 34 29.23 -24.55 20.02
CA PRO A 34 29.29 -24.44 18.56
C PRO A 34 29.85 -25.70 17.89
N THR A 35 30.37 -26.65 18.67
CA THR A 35 30.84 -27.96 18.19
C THR A 35 29.75 -29.03 18.20
N ILE A 36 28.63 -28.81 18.90
CA ILE A 36 27.50 -29.74 18.93
C ILE A 36 26.53 -29.35 17.81
N THR A 37 26.32 -30.26 16.86
CA THR A 37 25.32 -30.08 15.80
C THR A 37 23.90 -30.04 16.39
N PRO A 38 22.95 -29.33 15.75
CA PRO A 38 21.54 -29.36 16.18
C PRO A 38 21.00 -30.79 16.27
N GLY A 39 20.21 -31.08 17.31
CA GLY A 39 19.61 -32.41 17.51
C GLY A 39 18.53 -32.73 16.47
N GLU A 40 17.66 -31.75 16.20
CA GLU A 40 16.57 -31.83 15.22
C GLU A 40 16.38 -30.49 14.51
N ALA A 41 15.76 -30.53 13.33
CA ALA A 41 15.33 -29.32 12.65
C ALA A 41 14.11 -28.73 13.34
N SER A 42 14.07 -27.40 13.46
CA SER A 42 12.92 -26.64 13.93
C SER A 42 12.27 -25.86 12.78
N PHE A 43 11.03 -25.40 13.00
CA PHE A 43 10.37 -24.51 12.05
C PHE A 43 11.10 -23.17 12.03
N ASP A 44 11.72 -22.86 10.91
CA ASP A 44 12.63 -21.74 10.77
C ASP A 44 12.20 -20.83 9.62
N VAL A 45 11.58 -19.70 9.99
CA VAL A 45 11.07 -18.68 9.07
C VAL A 45 11.92 -17.42 9.14
N ALA A 46 11.95 -16.67 8.04
CA ALA A 46 12.63 -15.39 8.02
C ALA A 46 12.07 -14.44 9.09
N ASP A 47 12.96 -13.87 9.89
CA ASP A 47 12.65 -12.74 10.77
C ASP A 47 12.39 -11.46 9.94
N VAL A 48 12.07 -10.35 10.60
CA VAL A 48 11.77 -9.08 9.91
C VAL A 48 12.94 -8.62 9.02
N ALA A 49 14.19 -8.82 9.45
CA ALA A 49 15.36 -8.48 8.66
C ALA A 49 15.50 -9.37 7.41
N GLY A 50 15.27 -10.67 7.54
CA GLY A 50 15.26 -11.62 6.44
C GLY A 50 14.14 -11.35 5.43
N GLN A 51 12.93 -11.03 5.89
CA GLN A 51 11.81 -10.65 5.01
C GLN A 51 12.12 -9.34 4.26
N ARG A 52 12.75 -8.38 4.94
CA ARG A 52 13.22 -7.12 4.36
C ARG A 52 14.24 -7.37 3.24
N LEU A 53 15.21 -8.24 3.48
CA LEU A 53 16.20 -8.63 2.46
C LEU A 53 15.56 -9.39 1.29
N ALA A 54 14.65 -10.33 1.57
CA ALA A 54 13.89 -11.05 0.56
C ALA A 54 13.14 -10.09 -0.37
N ASN A 55 12.43 -9.10 0.18
CA ASN A 55 11.72 -8.09 -0.58
C ASN A 55 12.66 -7.23 -1.46
N SER A 56 13.87 -6.94 -0.98
CA SER A 56 14.88 -6.20 -1.76
C SER A 56 15.44 -7.02 -2.92
N LEU A 57 15.61 -8.34 -2.75
CA LEU A 57 16.12 -9.24 -3.80
C LEU A 57 15.08 -9.65 -4.83
N GLN A 58 13.82 -9.82 -4.42
CA GLN A 58 12.75 -10.31 -5.27
C GLN A 58 12.49 -9.36 -6.46
N GLY A 59 12.39 -9.93 -7.66
CA GLY A 59 12.03 -9.21 -8.88
C GLY A 59 12.90 -9.55 -10.08
N VAL A 60 12.92 -8.64 -11.06
CA VAL A 60 13.63 -8.79 -12.33
C VAL A 60 14.86 -7.87 -12.33
N TRP A 61 16.00 -8.42 -12.73
CA TRP A 61 17.27 -7.71 -12.74
C TRP A 61 17.92 -7.82 -14.12
N ASN A 62 18.41 -6.70 -14.64
CA ASN A 62 19.24 -6.69 -15.85
C ASN A 62 20.69 -6.98 -15.44
N ILE A 63 21.26 -8.09 -15.92
CA ILE A 63 22.60 -8.55 -15.53
C ILE A 63 23.58 -8.40 -16.69
N ARG A 64 24.78 -7.92 -16.37
CA ARG A 64 25.93 -7.83 -17.29
C ARG A 64 27.18 -8.37 -16.63
N PHE A 65 28.08 -8.95 -17.43
CA PHE A 65 29.34 -9.51 -16.96
C PHE A 65 30.52 -8.61 -17.35
N GLU A 66 31.52 -8.53 -16.47
CA GLU A 66 32.73 -7.73 -16.65
C GLU A 66 33.98 -8.55 -16.35
N GLY A 67 35.08 -8.20 -17.00
CA GLY A 67 36.38 -8.84 -16.81
C GLY A 67 36.83 -9.69 -17.99
N ARG A 68 38.08 -10.16 -17.93
CA ARG A 68 38.70 -10.93 -19.01
C ARG A 68 37.98 -12.26 -19.27
N ASP A 69 37.53 -12.90 -18.20
CA ASP A 69 36.96 -14.26 -18.21
C ASP A 69 35.42 -14.22 -18.09
N ALA A 70 34.81 -13.07 -18.43
CA ALA A 70 33.41 -12.74 -18.19
C ALA A 70 32.40 -13.53 -19.03
N GLY A 71 31.33 -13.99 -18.38
CA GLY A 71 30.16 -14.61 -19.03
C GLY A 71 29.81 -16.01 -18.49
N LEU A 72 28.86 -16.65 -19.18
CA LEU A 72 28.33 -17.98 -18.89
C LEU A 72 28.24 -18.81 -20.18
N ASP A 73 28.41 -20.13 -20.07
CA ASP A 73 28.49 -21.01 -21.23
C ASP A 73 27.13 -21.13 -21.94
N GLY A 74 27.10 -20.77 -23.22
CA GLY A 74 25.90 -20.83 -24.06
C GLY A 74 24.92 -19.67 -23.89
N LEU A 75 25.34 -18.57 -23.24
CA LEU A 75 24.61 -17.31 -23.19
C LEU A 75 25.40 -16.17 -23.85
N PRO A 76 24.72 -15.16 -24.42
CA PRO A 76 25.37 -13.94 -24.90
C PRO A 76 25.97 -13.14 -23.74
N ARG A 77 26.87 -12.19 -24.07
CA ARG A 77 27.50 -11.32 -23.05
C ARG A 77 26.60 -10.20 -22.53
N GLU A 78 25.61 -9.81 -23.33
CA GLU A 78 24.70 -8.69 -23.06
C GLU A 78 23.24 -9.14 -23.26
N GLY A 79 22.30 -8.32 -22.80
CA GLY A 79 20.86 -8.59 -22.93
C GLY A 79 20.35 -9.71 -22.02
N LEU A 80 21.07 -10.00 -20.93
CA LEU A 80 20.69 -11.01 -19.95
C LEU A 80 19.88 -10.42 -18.80
N GLN A 81 19.00 -11.24 -18.26
CA GLN A 81 18.23 -10.95 -17.05
C GLN A 81 18.34 -12.10 -16.06
N VAL A 82 18.15 -11.78 -14.79
CA VAL A 82 17.90 -12.76 -13.73
C VAL A 82 16.59 -12.44 -13.03
N LEU A 83 15.74 -13.44 -12.87
CA LEU A 83 14.51 -13.36 -12.08
C LEU A 83 14.79 -14.05 -10.76
N LEU A 84 14.51 -13.37 -9.65
CA LEU A 84 14.72 -13.87 -8.31
C LEU A 84 13.40 -13.88 -7.55
N ASP A 85 13.09 -15.00 -6.91
CA ASP A 85 11.92 -15.17 -6.06
C ASP A 85 12.28 -15.77 -4.71
N ILE A 86 11.64 -15.24 -3.68
CA ILE A 86 11.80 -15.62 -2.28
C ILE A 86 10.39 -15.57 -1.68
N GLY A 87 9.96 -16.66 -1.04
CA GLY A 87 8.66 -16.69 -0.36
C GLY A 87 8.60 -15.64 0.76
N HIS A 88 7.42 -15.10 1.06
CA HIS A 88 7.25 -14.00 2.00
C HIS A 88 7.94 -14.23 3.37
N LYS A 89 7.80 -15.44 3.94
CA LYS A 89 8.51 -15.88 5.17
C LYS A 89 9.63 -16.89 4.88
N GLY A 90 9.98 -17.05 3.61
CA GLY A 90 10.92 -18.04 3.10
C GLY A 90 12.37 -17.60 3.31
N ARG A 91 13.25 -18.59 3.42
CA ARG A 91 14.71 -18.39 3.47
C ARG A 91 15.42 -18.96 2.23
N GLY A 92 14.69 -19.63 1.34
CA GLY A 92 15.22 -20.15 0.08
C GLY A 92 15.08 -19.13 -1.05
N LEU A 93 16.15 -18.97 -1.83
CA LEU A 93 16.19 -18.15 -3.02
C LEU A 93 16.17 -19.04 -4.26
N ASN A 94 15.24 -18.76 -5.17
CA ASN A 94 15.11 -19.47 -6.44
C ASN A 94 14.98 -18.48 -7.59
N GLY A 95 15.27 -18.94 -8.80
CA GLY A 95 15.25 -18.04 -9.94
C GLY A 95 15.64 -18.66 -11.26
N PHE A 96 15.77 -17.80 -12.27
CA PHE A 96 16.22 -18.17 -13.61
C PHE A 96 17.11 -17.07 -14.19
N LEU A 97 18.11 -17.46 -14.97
CA LEU A 97 19.01 -16.55 -15.68
C LEU A 97 19.09 -16.96 -17.15
N ASP A 98 18.70 -16.05 -18.04
CA ASP A 98 18.79 -16.20 -19.50
C ASP A 98 18.58 -14.81 -20.17
N THR A 99 18.44 -14.80 -21.49
CA THR A 99 18.00 -13.67 -22.30
C THR A 99 16.55 -13.28 -21.99
N PHE A 100 16.20 -12.03 -22.31
CA PHE A 100 14.84 -11.49 -22.11
C PHE A 100 13.75 -12.39 -22.72
N ASP A 101 13.94 -12.83 -23.97
CA ASP A 101 12.98 -13.65 -24.72
C ASP A 101 12.87 -15.07 -24.14
N ALA A 102 13.98 -15.72 -23.81
CA ALA A 102 13.96 -17.05 -23.21
C ALA A 102 13.25 -17.07 -21.84
N LEU A 103 13.44 -16.02 -21.04
CA LEU A 103 12.77 -15.81 -19.76
C LEU A 103 11.27 -15.52 -19.88
N ARG A 104 10.76 -15.28 -21.08
CA ARG A 104 9.34 -15.05 -21.38
C ARG A 104 8.75 -16.08 -22.35
N GLY A 105 9.57 -16.97 -22.92
CA GLY A 105 9.13 -18.06 -23.79
C GLY A 105 8.56 -19.24 -23.01
N GLU A 106 8.15 -20.28 -23.73
CA GLU A 106 7.76 -21.58 -23.17
C GLU A 106 8.94 -22.47 -22.70
N PRO A 107 10.09 -22.52 -23.42
CA PRO A 107 11.20 -23.39 -23.01
C PRO A 107 11.73 -23.08 -21.61
N THR A 108 12.29 -24.09 -20.96
CA THR A 108 13.02 -23.90 -19.70
C THR A 108 14.24 -23.01 -19.95
N PRO A 109 14.43 -21.92 -19.16
CA PRO A 109 15.62 -21.08 -19.27
C PRO A 109 16.91 -21.88 -19.09
N ARG A 110 17.99 -21.40 -19.69
CA ARG A 110 19.33 -22.00 -19.68
C ARG A 110 19.78 -22.37 -18.27
N TYR A 111 19.68 -21.44 -17.32
CA TYR A 111 20.13 -21.62 -15.95
C TYR A 111 19.00 -21.42 -14.94
N ARG A 112 18.91 -22.34 -13.98
CA ARG A 112 18.14 -22.17 -12.75
C ARG A 112 19.05 -21.59 -11.67
N VAL A 113 18.55 -20.60 -10.94
CA VAL A 113 19.20 -20.03 -9.75
C VAL A 113 18.73 -20.81 -8.52
N LEU A 114 19.66 -21.16 -7.65
CA LEU A 114 19.39 -21.80 -6.36
C LEU A 114 20.31 -21.21 -5.27
N GLY A 115 19.72 -20.70 -4.20
CA GLY A 115 20.45 -20.18 -3.04
C GLY A 115 19.60 -20.15 -1.79
N ASP A 116 20.14 -19.54 -0.74
CA ASP A 116 19.46 -19.36 0.54
C ASP A 116 19.93 -18.09 1.23
N LEU A 117 19.12 -17.60 2.16
CA LEU A 117 19.37 -16.46 3.04
C LEU A 117 19.60 -16.95 4.47
N ALA A 118 20.08 -18.19 4.65
CA ALA A 118 20.19 -18.81 5.96
C ALA A 118 21.49 -18.46 6.72
N GLY A 119 22.47 -17.90 6.01
CA GLY A 119 23.79 -17.56 6.56
C GLY A 119 23.78 -16.40 7.56
N PRO A 120 24.75 -16.36 8.50
CA PRO A 120 24.89 -15.28 9.47
C PRO A 120 25.42 -13.98 8.85
N ASN A 121 25.99 -14.05 7.64
CA ASN A 121 26.53 -12.90 6.94
C ASN A 121 25.49 -12.32 5.98
N THR A 122 24.90 -11.19 6.36
CA THR A 122 23.96 -10.45 5.51
C THR A 122 24.65 -9.51 4.53
N THR A 123 25.99 -9.35 4.62
CA THR A 123 26.76 -8.43 3.78
C THR A 123 27.28 -9.06 2.50
N GLU A 124 27.50 -10.38 2.49
CA GLU A 124 27.90 -11.14 1.31
C GLU A 124 26.95 -12.34 1.15
N LEU A 125 26.25 -12.36 0.02
CA LEU A 125 25.25 -13.36 -0.32
C LEU A 125 25.79 -14.26 -1.43
N SER A 126 25.20 -15.45 -1.58
CA SER A 126 25.57 -16.35 -2.66
C SER A 126 24.39 -17.11 -3.23
N TRP A 127 24.49 -17.44 -4.52
CA TRP A 127 23.62 -18.41 -5.17
C TRP A 127 24.43 -19.24 -6.17
N ARG A 128 23.83 -20.32 -6.64
CA ARG A 128 24.42 -21.21 -7.62
C ARG A 128 23.55 -21.23 -8.87
N LEU A 129 24.20 -21.44 -10.02
CA LEU A 129 23.50 -21.73 -11.27
C LEU A 129 23.60 -23.22 -11.58
N ILE A 130 22.46 -23.78 -11.95
CA ILE A 130 22.33 -25.16 -12.43
C ILE A 130 21.90 -25.08 -13.89
N ASP A 131 22.68 -25.64 -14.81
CA ASP A 131 22.26 -25.82 -16.20
C ASP A 131 20.99 -26.70 -16.23
N SER A 132 19.90 -26.15 -16.78
CA SER A 132 18.62 -26.85 -16.89
C SER A 132 18.65 -28.09 -17.78
N ARG A 133 19.70 -28.23 -18.61
CA ARG A 133 19.97 -29.41 -19.45
C ARG A 133 20.88 -30.43 -18.74
N SER A 134 21.45 -30.08 -17.59
CA SER A 134 22.30 -31.00 -16.83
C SER A 134 21.47 -32.16 -16.27
N PRO A 135 21.78 -33.42 -16.63
CA PRO A 135 21.03 -34.58 -16.17
C PRO A 135 21.22 -34.85 -14.67
N THR A 136 22.30 -34.34 -14.08
CA THR A 136 22.66 -34.54 -12.66
C THR A 136 22.13 -33.42 -11.76
N GLY A 137 21.73 -32.28 -12.34
CA GLY A 137 21.33 -31.09 -11.57
C GLY A 137 22.44 -30.49 -10.72
N THR A 138 23.71 -30.80 -11.03
CA THR A 138 24.87 -30.26 -10.31
C THR A 138 25.07 -28.78 -10.65
N PRO A 139 25.40 -27.94 -9.66
CA PRO A 139 25.80 -26.55 -9.91
C PRO A 139 27.02 -26.43 -10.83
N ASP A 140 26.94 -25.54 -11.81
CA ASP A 140 28.06 -25.22 -12.72
C ASP A 140 28.80 -23.95 -12.30
N TYR A 141 28.06 -22.99 -11.73
CA TYR A 141 28.61 -21.71 -11.29
C TYR A 141 28.16 -21.36 -9.87
N GLU A 142 29.02 -20.65 -9.15
CA GLU A 142 28.72 -19.98 -7.90
C GLU A 142 28.89 -18.46 -8.06
N PHE A 143 27.90 -17.72 -7.57
CA PHE A 143 27.89 -16.27 -7.52
C PHE A 143 28.04 -15.85 -6.08
N THR A 144 28.96 -14.92 -5.80
CA THR A 144 29.06 -14.22 -4.52
C THR A 144 28.92 -12.73 -4.76
N PHE A 145 28.09 -12.05 -3.96
CA PHE A 145 27.71 -10.67 -4.24
C PHE A 145 27.27 -9.89 -3.01
N THR A 146 27.30 -8.57 -3.16
CA THR A 146 26.72 -7.60 -2.22
C THR A 146 25.51 -6.93 -2.86
N LEU A 147 24.60 -6.41 -2.02
CA LEU A 147 23.46 -5.60 -2.45
C LEU A 147 23.68 -4.15 -2.03
N ASP A 148 23.70 -3.25 -3.02
CA ASP A 148 23.75 -1.81 -2.84
C ASP A 148 22.42 -1.17 -3.27
N GLU A 149 21.78 -0.41 -2.39
CA GLU A 149 20.45 0.17 -2.63
C GLU A 149 20.51 1.70 -2.60
N VAL A 150 19.94 2.33 -3.62
CA VAL A 150 19.60 3.76 -3.57
C VAL A 150 18.33 3.88 -2.71
N TRP A 151 18.32 4.77 -1.73
CA TRP A 151 17.19 4.93 -0.80
C TRP A 151 16.92 3.72 0.10
N ALA A 152 17.95 2.93 0.44
CA ALA A 152 17.87 1.72 1.26
C ALA A 152 17.03 1.86 2.54
N ALA A 153 17.09 3.03 3.20
CA ALA A 153 16.29 3.34 4.40
C ALA A 153 14.78 3.16 4.16
N PHE A 154 14.30 3.45 2.95
CA PHE A 154 12.90 3.40 2.55
C PHE A 154 12.49 2.05 1.91
N GLY A 155 13.33 1.02 1.96
CA GLY A 155 13.08 -0.29 1.35
C GLY A 155 13.10 -0.22 -0.18
N ASN A 156 12.08 -0.78 -0.85
CA ASN A 156 11.99 -0.85 -2.32
C ASN A 156 11.65 0.50 -3.00
N ALA A 157 11.94 1.64 -2.36
CA ALA A 157 11.62 2.96 -2.88
C ALA A 157 12.60 3.46 -3.96
N GLY A 158 13.73 2.78 -4.16
CA GLY A 158 14.74 3.11 -5.16
C GLY A 158 15.23 1.89 -5.94
N SER A 159 16.27 2.09 -6.75
CA SER A 159 16.93 1.01 -7.50
C SER A 159 17.90 0.24 -6.61
N GLY A 160 18.01 -1.07 -6.83
CA GLY A 160 19.03 -1.93 -6.22
C GLY A 160 20.08 -2.37 -7.25
N THR A 161 21.32 -2.58 -6.80
CA THR A 161 22.41 -3.15 -7.60
C THR A 161 23.02 -4.33 -6.85
N LEU A 162 23.12 -5.48 -7.52
CA LEU A 162 23.93 -6.61 -7.08
C LEU A 162 25.27 -6.53 -7.80
N SER A 163 26.37 -6.59 -7.08
CA SER A 163 27.69 -6.63 -7.68
C SER A 163 28.55 -7.70 -7.03
N GLY A 164 29.34 -8.41 -7.83
CA GLY A 164 29.98 -9.61 -7.33
C GLY A 164 30.89 -10.34 -8.32
N ARG A 165 31.22 -11.57 -7.93
CA ARG A 165 32.09 -12.49 -8.69
C ARG A 165 31.35 -13.76 -9.06
N VAL A 166 31.83 -14.39 -10.13
CA VAL A 166 31.32 -15.65 -10.66
C VAL A 166 32.47 -16.65 -10.70
N LEU A 167 32.26 -17.81 -10.08
CA LEU A 167 33.20 -18.92 -10.07
C LEU A 167 32.63 -20.07 -10.87
N ARG A 168 33.44 -20.66 -11.75
CA ARG A 168 33.16 -21.96 -12.37
C ARG A 168 33.52 -23.08 -11.39
N LEU A 169 32.55 -23.94 -11.07
CA LEU A 169 32.73 -24.98 -10.07
C LEU A 169 33.48 -26.22 -10.59
N ASP A 170 33.56 -26.38 -11.92
CA ASP A 170 34.39 -27.40 -12.57
C ASP A 170 35.88 -27.03 -12.62
N ARG A 171 36.22 -25.78 -12.27
CA ARG A 171 37.59 -25.27 -12.32
C ARG A 171 38.34 -25.51 -11.01
N PRO A 172 39.53 -26.13 -11.03
CA PRO A 172 40.33 -26.31 -9.82
C PRO A 172 40.74 -24.99 -9.16
N LEU A 173 40.57 -24.89 -7.83
CA LEU A 173 40.93 -23.71 -7.03
C LEU A 173 42.43 -23.38 -7.04
N ALA A 174 43.28 -24.33 -7.40
CA ALA A 174 44.73 -24.13 -7.50
C ALA A 174 45.14 -23.30 -8.73
N LEU A 175 44.25 -23.12 -9.71
CA LEU A 175 44.49 -22.28 -10.87
C LEU A 175 44.34 -20.80 -10.53
N THR A 176 44.91 -19.94 -11.37
CA THR A 176 44.70 -18.49 -11.25
C THR A 176 43.21 -18.17 -11.26
N ALA A 177 42.81 -17.34 -10.29
CA ALA A 177 41.44 -16.84 -10.14
C ALA A 177 40.96 -16.19 -11.44
N GLN A 178 39.72 -16.50 -11.82
CA GLN A 178 39.10 -15.91 -13.00
C GLN A 178 38.71 -14.46 -12.73
N ASP A 179 38.91 -13.60 -13.72
CA ASP A 179 38.33 -12.26 -13.73
C ASP A 179 36.96 -12.32 -14.40
N ASN A 180 36.00 -12.92 -13.68
CA ASN A 180 34.60 -13.01 -14.07
C ASN A 180 33.75 -12.33 -12.98
N ARG A 181 33.33 -11.10 -13.26
CA ARG A 181 32.55 -10.25 -12.38
C ARG A 181 31.19 -9.99 -13.00
N PHE A 182 30.22 -9.61 -12.18
CA PHE A 182 28.91 -9.21 -12.69
C PHE A 182 28.37 -7.99 -11.96
N VAL A 183 27.48 -7.29 -12.66
CA VAL A 183 26.63 -6.24 -12.09
C VAL A 183 25.20 -6.53 -12.56
N ALA A 184 24.27 -6.62 -11.63
CA ALA A 184 22.85 -6.75 -11.91
C ALA A 184 22.09 -5.55 -11.34
N VAL A 185 21.32 -4.86 -12.16
CA VAL A 185 20.53 -3.69 -11.76
C VAL A 185 19.05 -4.07 -11.72
N LYS A 186 18.41 -3.84 -10.57
CA LYS A 186 16.98 -4.13 -10.37
C LYS A 186 16.16 -3.25 -11.31
N GLN A 187 15.19 -3.85 -12.00
CA GLN A 187 14.20 -3.07 -12.73
C GLN A 187 13.30 -2.34 -11.74
N VAL A 188 13.13 -1.04 -11.98
CA VAL A 188 12.20 -0.22 -11.19
C VAL A 188 10.78 -0.70 -11.47
N PHE A 189 10.00 -0.91 -10.41
CA PHE A 189 8.61 -1.31 -10.55
C PHE A 189 7.80 -0.18 -11.21
N PRO A 190 7.18 -0.40 -12.38
CA PRO A 190 6.46 0.66 -13.09
C PRO A 190 5.21 1.11 -12.34
N GLU A 191 4.98 2.42 -12.30
CA GLU A 191 3.82 2.99 -11.59
C GLU A 191 2.56 2.87 -12.44
N ALA A 192 1.37 2.81 -11.81
CA ALA A 192 0.11 2.55 -12.52
C ALA A 192 -0.15 3.55 -13.66
N ARG A 193 0.17 4.83 -13.46
CA ARG A 193 0.05 5.89 -14.48
C ARG A 193 0.91 5.67 -15.73
N GLU A 194 1.99 4.89 -15.62
CA GLU A 194 2.88 4.56 -16.75
C GLU A 194 2.33 3.41 -17.60
N ARG A 195 1.26 2.75 -17.14
CA ARG A 195 0.67 1.56 -17.77
C ARG A 195 -0.77 1.80 -18.20
N THR A 196 -1.54 2.48 -17.34
CA THR A 196 -2.95 2.81 -17.55
C THR A 196 -3.19 4.32 -17.38
N GLY A 197 -2.38 5.12 -18.09
CA GLY A 197 -2.42 6.58 -17.98
C GLY A 197 -3.81 7.19 -18.23
N LEU A 198 -4.08 8.29 -17.53
CA LEU A 198 -5.32 9.05 -17.70
C LEU A 198 -5.15 10.06 -18.84
N GLY A 199 -6.17 10.17 -19.69
CA GLY A 199 -6.22 11.10 -20.80
C GLY A 199 -6.19 12.56 -20.33
N PRO A 200 -5.71 13.50 -21.16
CA PRO A 200 -5.45 14.88 -20.73
C PRO A 200 -6.66 15.62 -20.12
N ALA A 201 -7.87 15.38 -20.64
CA ALA A 201 -9.08 16.01 -20.14
C ALA A 201 -9.46 15.54 -18.73
N LEU A 202 -9.45 14.22 -18.52
CA LEU A 202 -9.69 13.62 -17.21
C LEU A 202 -8.59 14.05 -16.22
N LEU A 203 -7.32 13.89 -16.60
CA LEU A 203 -6.20 14.26 -15.74
C LEU A 203 -6.24 15.74 -15.36
N GLY A 204 -6.53 16.64 -16.29
CA GLY A 204 -6.63 18.08 -16.04
C GLY A 204 -7.72 18.44 -15.02
N TRP A 205 -8.86 17.74 -15.06
CA TRP A 205 -9.91 17.90 -14.04
C TRP A 205 -9.43 17.42 -12.67
N LEU A 206 -8.84 16.22 -12.63
CA LEU A 206 -8.41 15.56 -11.39
C LEU A 206 -7.29 16.32 -10.67
N ILE A 207 -6.29 16.81 -11.40
CA ILE A 207 -5.16 17.53 -10.78
C ILE A 207 -5.50 18.98 -10.43
N SER A 208 -6.68 19.47 -10.80
CA SER A 208 -7.09 20.84 -10.54
C SER A 208 -7.09 21.12 -9.03
N PRO A 209 -6.68 22.33 -8.60
CA PRO A 209 -6.70 22.65 -7.17
C PRO A 209 -8.07 22.49 -6.54
N GLU A 210 -9.14 22.82 -7.28
CA GLU A 210 -10.51 22.66 -6.84
C GLU A 210 -10.84 21.21 -6.52
N HIS A 211 -10.57 20.27 -7.44
CA HIS A 211 -10.94 18.87 -7.24
C HIS A 211 -10.09 18.18 -6.15
N ARG A 212 -8.78 18.45 -6.10
CA ARG A 212 -7.90 17.90 -5.05
C ARG A 212 -8.32 18.33 -3.64
N LEU A 213 -8.61 19.62 -3.48
CA LEU A 213 -9.04 20.18 -2.21
C LEU A 213 -10.45 19.71 -1.84
N PHE A 214 -11.36 19.63 -2.82
CA PHE A 214 -12.71 19.09 -2.62
C PHE A 214 -12.64 17.67 -2.06
N HIS A 215 -11.92 16.77 -2.70
CA HIS A 215 -11.86 15.37 -2.28
C HIS A 215 -11.21 15.22 -0.89
N GLN A 216 -10.12 15.95 -0.63
CA GLN A 216 -9.49 15.96 0.69
C GLN A 216 -10.45 16.47 1.78
N LEU A 217 -11.11 17.61 1.54
CA LEU A 217 -11.98 18.25 2.53
C LEU A 217 -13.29 17.50 2.75
N TRP A 218 -13.86 16.90 1.70
CA TRP A 218 -15.03 16.05 1.80
C TRP A 218 -14.78 14.88 2.76
N HIS A 219 -13.65 14.18 2.59
CA HIS A 219 -13.24 13.15 3.54
C HIS A 219 -12.94 13.72 4.93
N ALA A 220 -12.20 14.83 5.00
CA ALA A 220 -11.76 15.40 6.27
C ALA A 220 -12.91 15.84 7.16
N SER A 221 -13.91 16.53 6.59
CA SER A 221 -15.08 17.00 7.32
C SER A 221 -15.84 15.83 7.95
N ARG A 222 -16.16 14.79 7.16
CA ARG A 222 -16.88 13.59 7.63
C ARG A 222 -16.09 12.80 8.68
N ASP A 223 -14.80 12.58 8.44
CA ASP A 223 -13.97 11.73 9.29
C ASP A 223 -13.67 12.37 10.65
N LYS A 224 -13.43 13.69 10.68
CA LYS A 224 -13.03 14.40 11.90
C LYS A 224 -14.20 14.97 12.68
N TRP A 225 -15.39 15.11 12.10
CA TRP A 225 -16.55 15.77 12.73
C TRP A 225 -16.79 15.35 14.18
N HIS A 226 -16.80 14.03 14.44
CA HIS A 226 -17.07 13.46 15.77
C HIS A 226 -16.05 13.87 16.84
N THR A 227 -14.84 14.27 16.45
CA THR A 227 -13.75 14.72 17.34
C THR A 227 -13.54 16.23 17.36
N LEU A 228 -14.14 16.97 16.41
CA LEU A 228 -13.98 18.42 16.35
C LEU A 228 -14.72 19.09 17.52
N PRO A 229 -14.11 20.08 18.20
CA PRO A 229 -14.82 20.93 19.15
C PRO A 229 -15.84 21.83 18.44
N GLU A 230 -16.80 22.35 19.20
CA GLU A 230 -18.00 23.01 18.66
C GLU A 230 -17.69 24.33 17.93
N ASP A 231 -16.66 25.06 18.35
CA ASP A 231 -16.19 26.27 17.66
C ASP A 231 -15.71 25.96 16.23
N LYS A 232 -14.95 24.88 16.04
CA LYS A 232 -14.51 24.41 14.72
C LYS A 232 -15.67 23.90 13.88
N ARG A 233 -16.63 23.18 14.49
CA ARG A 233 -17.87 22.78 13.81
C ARG A 233 -18.67 23.98 13.33
N ASN A 234 -18.81 25.01 14.16
CA ASN A 234 -19.48 26.26 13.80
C ASN A 234 -18.74 27.02 12.71
N ALA A 235 -17.40 27.02 12.71
CA ALA A 235 -16.62 27.59 11.64
C ALA A 235 -16.85 26.85 10.31
N LEU A 236 -16.85 25.51 10.31
CA LEU A 236 -17.17 24.71 9.12
C LEU A 236 -18.62 24.92 8.62
N ARG A 237 -19.60 25.02 9.53
CA ARG A 237 -20.98 25.39 9.20
C ARG A 237 -21.05 26.79 8.58
N GLY A 238 -20.27 27.74 9.09
CA GLY A 238 -20.22 29.12 8.60
C GLY A 238 -19.74 29.24 7.16
N ILE A 239 -18.93 28.29 6.70
CA ILE A 239 -18.42 28.21 5.31
C ILE A 239 -19.09 27.08 4.50
N GLY A 240 -20.20 26.51 4.98
CA GLY A 240 -21.00 25.52 4.25
C GLY A 240 -20.36 24.14 4.06
N TRP A 241 -19.33 23.81 4.85
CA TRP A 241 -18.55 22.57 4.72
C TRP A 241 -18.83 21.53 5.81
N GLN A 242 -19.91 21.68 6.56
CA GLN A 242 -20.37 20.66 7.50
C GLN A 242 -20.84 19.39 6.75
N PRO A 243 -20.59 18.17 7.27
CA PRO A 243 -20.89 16.94 6.56
C PRO A 243 -22.38 16.62 6.62
N GLY A 244 -23.08 16.84 5.50
CA GLY A 244 -24.53 16.66 5.40
C GLY A 244 -25.32 17.88 5.87
N ARG A 245 -26.57 17.63 6.27
CA ARG A 245 -27.51 18.69 6.66
C ARG A 245 -27.05 19.41 7.93
N ARG A 246 -27.08 20.74 7.89
CA ARG A 246 -26.76 21.60 9.03
C ARG A 246 -27.58 21.23 10.28
N ASP A 247 -26.91 21.19 11.42
CA ASP A 247 -27.39 20.77 12.74
C ASP A 247 -27.88 19.31 12.83
N LYS A 248 -27.71 18.55 11.74
CA LYS A 248 -28.00 17.11 11.62
C LYS A 248 -26.87 16.41 10.86
N GLU A 249 -25.63 16.84 11.15
CA GLU A 249 -24.46 16.39 10.42
C GLU A 249 -24.21 14.89 10.60
N ARG A 250 -23.61 14.27 9.59
CA ARG A 250 -23.39 12.83 9.48
C ARG A 250 -21.90 12.53 9.53
N ASP A 251 -21.37 12.36 10.74
CA ASP A 251 -19.99 11.93 10.92
C ASP A 251 -19.76 10.49 10.43
N ALA A 252 -18.62 10.21 9.80
CA ALA A 252 -18.34 8.90 9.21
C ALA A 252 -17.59 7.95 10.15
N ARG A 253 -17.11 8.45 11.31
CA ARG A 253 -16.23 7.69 12.22
C ARG A 253 -16.63 7.71 13.68
N GLY A 254 -17.69 8.42 14.06
CA GLY A 254 -18.17 8.44 15.43
C GLY A 254 -19.04 7.22 15.80
N PRO A 255 -19.62 7.23 17.01
CA PRO A 255 -20.30 6.06 17.57
C PRO A 255 -21.52 5.58 16.78
N ARG A 256 -22.14 6.45 15.98
CA ARG A 256 -23.36 6.17 15.21
C ARG A 256 -23.15 6.12 13.70
N LYS A 257 -21.90 6.04 13.23
CA LYS A 257 -21.52 6.04 11.81
C LYS A 257 -22.28 5.01 10.96
N ASP A 258 -22.67 3.87 11.53
CA ASP A 258 -23.41 2.80 10.86
C ASP A 258 -24.93 3.08 10.76
N ARG A 259 -25.45 4.15 11.38
CA ARG A 259 -26.91 4.40 11.50
C ARG A 259 -27.31 5.86 11.29
N ASN A 260 -26.39 6.70 10.85
CA ASN A 260 -26.65 8.13 10.64
C ASN A 260 -26.74 8.52 9.15
N GLY A 261 -26.67 7.55 8.23
CA GLY A 261 -26.69 7.79 6.78
C GLY A 261 -25.34 8.17 6.16
N SER A 262 -24.26 8.24 6.93
CA SER A 262 -22.94 8.63 6.40
C SER A 262 -22.40 7.68 5.32
N GLY A 263 -22.76 6.39 5.36
CA GLY A 263 -22.43 5.43 4.30
C GLY A 263 -23.15 5.69 2.97
N ILE A 264 -24.33 6.33 3.00
CA ILE A 264 -25.02 6.77 1.78
C ILE A 264 -24.23 7.90 1.12
N ASP A 265 -23.74 8.87 1.92
CA ASP A 265 -22.88 9.95 1.40
C ASP A 265 -21.63 9.39 0.71
N PHE A 266 -20.99 8.37 1.31
CA PHE A 266 -19.84 7.67 0.73
C PHE A 266 -20.14 7.08 -0.64
N PHE A 267 -21.14 6.23 -0.75
CA PHE A 267 -21.43 5.60 -2.03
C PHE A 267 -21.88 6.60 -3.08
N PHE A 268 -22.73 7.56 -2.71
CA PHE A 268 -23.27 8.53 -3.66
C PHE A 268 -22.19 9.46 -4.22
N MET A 269 -21.29 9.97 -3.37
CA MET A 269 -20.22 10.86 -3.81
C MET A 269 -19.30 10.16 -4.82
N HIS A 270 -18.89 8.92 -4.54
CA HIS A 270 -18.03 8.16 -5.44
C HIS A 270 -18.75 7.75 -6.73
N ARG A 271 -20.05 7.38 -6.68
CA ARG A 271 -20.86 7.13 -7.89
C ARG A 271 -20.99 8.38 -8.76
N HIS A 272 -21.25 9.54 -8.15
CA HIS A 272 -21.28 10.82 -8.86
C HIS A 272 -19.94 11.14 -9.53
N MET A 273 -18.83 10.90 -8.81
CA MET A 273 -17.48 11.11 -9.32
C MET A 273 -17.14 10.16 -10.46
N LEU A 274 -17.52 8.88 -10.35
CA LEU A 274 -17.39 7.87 -11.41
C LEU A 274 -18.19 8.26 -12.66
N GLY A 275 -19.43 8.73 -12.51
CA GLY A 275 -20.26 9.18 -13.63
C GLY A 275 -19.59 10.31 -14.41
N THR A 276 -19.02 11.29 -13.70
CA THR A 276 -18.26 12.39 -14.31
C THR A 276 -16.99 11.88 -14.99
N ALA A 277 -16.17 11.08 -14.30
CA ALA A 277 -14.91 10.56 -14.82
C ALA A 277 -15.13 9.68 -16.07
N ARG A 278 -16.13 8.79 -16.04
CA ARG A 278 -16.51 7.90 -17.15
C ARG A 278 -17.04 8.65 -18.37
N SER A 279 -17.54 9.88 -18.20
CA SER A 279 -17.90 10.73 -19.33
C SER A 279 -16.69 11.31 -20.08
N LEU A 280 -15.52 11.34 -19.43
CA LEU A 280 -14.26 11.88 -20.00
C LEU A 280 -13.33 10.78 -20.53
N GLN A 281 -13.39 9.58 -19.96
CA GLN A 281 -12.57 8.43 -20.35
C GLN A 281 -13.26 7.12 -19.95
N ASP A 282 -13.10 6.06 -20.74
CA ASP A 282 -13.53 4.73 -20.32
C ASP A 282 -12.71 4.23 -19.13
N LEU A 283 -13.40 3.92 -18.04
CA LEU A 283 -12.84 3.53 -16.74
C LEU A 283 -13.59 2.29 -16.24
N PRO A 284 -13.27 1.10 -16.78
CA PRO A 284 -13.98 -0.12 -16.43
C PRO A 284 -13.72 -0.48 -14.96
N SER A 285 -14.79 -0.87 -14.27
CA SER A 285 -14.70 -1.48 -12.94
C SER A 285 -13.91 -2.78 -13.01
N TRP A 286 -13.16 -3.09 -11.95
CA TRP A 286 -12.69 -4.47 -11.79
C TRP A 286 -13.86 -5.43 -11.66
N GLN A 287 -13.79 -6.55 -12.36
CA GLN A 287 -14.74 -7.66 -12.20
C GLN A 287 -14.36 -8.58 -11.05
N GLN A 288 -13.10 -8.57 -10.63
CA GLN A 288 -12.58 -9.27 -9.45
C GLN A 288 -11.32 -8.58 -8.97
N PHE A 289 -10.93 -8.77 -7.70
CA PHE A 289 -9.67 -8.20 -7.24
C PHE A 289 -8.48 -8.89 -7.92
N PRO A 290 -7.45 -8.13 -8.38
CA PRO A 290 -6.24 -8.72 -8.95
C PRO A 290 -5.61 -9.72 -7.99
N LEU A 291 -5.20 -10.87 -8.53
CA LEU A 291 -4.57 -11.93 -7.75
C LEU A 291 -3.18 -11.49 -7.25
N PRO A 292 -2.70 -12.05 -6.14
CA PRO A 292 -1.32 -11.85 -5.70
C PRO A 292 -0.30 -12.29 -6.76
N GLN A 293 0.94 -11.85 -6.60
CA GLN A 293 2.07 -12.28 -7.42
C GLN A 293 2.12 -13.80 -7.57
N PRO A 294 2.25 -14.35 -8.80
CA PRO A 294 2.43 -15.78 -9.00
C PRO A 294 3.80 -16.24 -8.50
N GLU A 295 3.89 -17.48 -8.02
CA GLU A 295 5.18 -18.11 -7.68
C GLU A 295 6.03 -18.28 -8.96
N LEU A 296 7.29 -17.83 -8.94
CA LEU A 296 8.16 -17.80 -10.13
C LEU A 296 8.35 -19.17 -10.78
N VAL A 297 8.48 -20.22 -9.96
CA VAL A 297 8.67 -21.60 -10.44
C VAL A 297 7.40 -22.21 -11.04
N ARG A 298 6.22 -21.67 -10.69
CA ARG A 298 4.93 -22.16 -11.22
C ARG A 298 4.50 -21.43 -12.48
N ASP A 299 4.69 -20.11 -12.52
CA ASP A 299 4.38 -19.28 -13.69
C ASP A 299 5.44 -18.19 -13.88
N ARG A 300 6.52 -18.58 -14.57
CA ARG A 300 7.65 -17.68 -14.86
C ARG A 300 7.22 -16.47 -15.69
N GLN A 301 6.38 -16.67 -16.69
CA GLN A 301 5.97 -15.59 -17.58
C GLN A 301 5.04 -14.61 -16.85
N GLY A 302 4.12 -15.13 -16.04
CA GLY A 302 3.26 -14.33 -15.17
C GLY A 302 4.06 -13.52 -14.15
N PHE A 303 5.08 -14.12 -13.53
CA PHE A 303 5.98 -13.40 -12.62
C PHE A 303 6.68 -12.24 -13.34
N ALA A 304 7.23 -12.46 -14.53
CA ALA A 304 7.88 -11.40 -15.31
C ALA A 304 6.91 -10.26 -15.68
N ARG A 305 5.67 -10.60 -16.09
CA ARG A 305 4.61 -9.61 -16.39
C ARG A 305 4.15 -8.85 -15.15
N TYR A 306 4.14 -9.51 -13.99
CA TYR A 306 3.75 -8.90 -12.72
C TYR A 306 4.74 -7.78 -12.31
N PHE A 307 6.04 -8.03 -12.41
CA PHE A 307 7.06 -7.02 -12.09
C PHE A 307 7.18 -5.91 -13.15
N ASP A 308 6.64 -6.12 -14.34
CA ASP A 308 6.44 -5.06 -15.36
C ASP A 308 5.15 -4.26 -15.13
N ASN A 309 4.35 -4.62 -14.12
CA ASN A 309 3.04 -4.04 -13.85
C ASN A 309 2.20 -3.91 -15.13
N HIS A 310 2.21 -4.93 -15.98
CA HIS A 310 1.87 -4.79 -17.40
C HIS A 310 0.47 -4.17 -17.69
N ASP A 311 -0.49 -4.36 -16.78
CA ASP A 311 -1.86 -3.85 -16.86
C ASP A 311 -2.16 -2.74 -15.85
N GLY A 312 -1.14 -2.26 -15.11
CA GLY A 312 -1.27 -1.23 -14.08
C GLY A 312 -1.87 -1.72 -12.75
N THR A 313 -2.15 -3.02 -12.60
CA THR A 313 -2.86 -3.57 -11.43
C THR A 313 -2.03 -4.46 -10.52
N ALA A 314 -0.74 -4.67 -10.82
CA ALA A 314 0.16 -5.40 -9.93
C ALA A 314 0.41 -4.62 -8.64
N LEU A 315 0.65 -5.31 -7.52
CA LEU A 315 0.87 -4.62 -6.24
C LEU A 315 2.26 -3.98 -6.23
N PRO A 316 2.35 -2.66 -6.00
CA PRO A 316 3.64 -2.03 -5.80
C PRO A 316 4.33 -2.61 -4.56
N PRO A 317 5.66 -2.77 -4.59
CA PRO A 317 6.43 -3.22 -3.44
C PRO A 317 6.17 -2.38 -2.19
N ALA A 318 6.20 -3.01 -1.02
CA ALA A 318 6.12 -2.30 0.26
C ALA A 318 7.36 -1.41 0.46
N TRP A 319 7.17 -0.29 1.16
CA TRP A 319 8.22 0.63 1.57
C TRP A 319 8.38 0.64 3.08
N ARG A 320 9.43 1.32 3.55
CA ARG A 320 9.69 1.54 4.96
C ARG A 320 9.48 3.00 5.32
N ALA A 321 8.98 3.21 6.52
CA ALA A 321 8.91 4.51 7.15
C ALA A 321 9.86 4.52 8.34
N ASP A 322 10.84 5.43 8.29
CA ASP A 322 11.82 5.59 9.35
C ASP A 322 11.10 5.90 10.68
N ASP A 323 11.56 5.30 11.77
CA ASP A 323 11.01 5.45 13.12
C ASP A 323 9.54 5.00 13.33
N ASP A 324 8.94 4.27 12.37
CA ASP A 324 7.61 3.65 12.52
C ASP A 324 7.58 2.20 11.98
N ASP A 325 8.18 1.28 12.73
CA ASP A 325 8.21 -0.15 12.42
C ASP A 325 6.80 -0.77 12.37
N GLU A 326 5.87 -0.28 13.19
CA GLU A 326 4.48 -0.78 13.20
C GLU A 326 3.80 -0.47 11.86
N TYR A 327 3.92 0.77 11.37
CA TYR A 327 3.39 1.16 10.07
C TYR A 327 4.10 0.42 8.93
N SER A 328 5.42 0.32 8.98
CA SER A 328 6.21 -0.41 7.97
C SER A 328 5.78 -1.88 7.87
N GLN A 329 5.59 -2.55 9.01
CA GLN A 329 5.11 -3.93 9.03
C GLN A 329 3.67 -4.04 8.54
N TRP A 330 2.79 -3.12 8.95
CA TRP A 330 1.40 -3.11 8.49
C TRP A 330 1.28 -2.95 6.96
N VAL A 331 2.07 -2.06 6.35
CA VAL A 331 2.11 -1.91 4.87
C VAL A 331 2.61 -3.18 4.20
N ALA A 332 3.65 -3.81 4.77
CA ALA A 332 4.19 -5.08 4.24
C ALA A 332 3.14 -6.20 4.31
N ASP A 333 2.53 -6.40 5.48
CA ASP A 333 1.52 -7.44 5.73
C ASP A 333 0.29 -7.24 4.84
N LEU A 334 -0.17 -6.00 4.69
CA LEU A 334 -1.32 -5.65 3.87
C LEU A 334 -1.16 -6.07 2.40
N LYS A 335 0.08 -6.09 1.90
CA LYS A 335 0.43 -6.43 0.51
C LYS A 335 0.71 -7.91 0.28
N THR A 336 0.67 -8.74 1.32
CA THR A 336 0.91 -10.19 1.20
C THR A 336 -0.23 -10.92 0.47
N ALA A 337 0.08 -12.12 -0.03
CA ALA A 337 -0.91 -13.07 -0.52
C ALA A 337 -1.81 -13.61 0.62
N GLU A 338 -1.28 -13.77 1.83
CA GLU A 338 -2.06 -14.21 2.99
C GLU A 338 -3.19 -13.22 3.30
N THR A 339 -2.90 -11.92 3.32
CA THR A 339 -3.92 -10.88 3.51
C THR A 339 -4.94 -10.83 2.38
N TYR A 340 -4.55 -11.16 1.14
CA TYR A 340 -5.52 -11.30 0.06
C TYR A 340 -6.56 -12.38 0.37
N HIS A 341 -6.09 -13.58 0.71
CA HIS A 341 -6.96 -14.73 0.98
C HIS A 341 -7.76 -14.61 2.28
N SER A 342 -7.22 -13.95 3.31
CA SER A 342 -7.87 -13.82 4.61
C SER A 342 -8.83 -12.63 4.71
N ASN A 343 -8.61 -11.57 3.92
CA ASN A 343 -9.41 -10.33 3.99
C ASN A 343 -10.07 -9.97 2.64
N PHE A 344 -9.29 -9.71 1.59
CA PHE A 344 -9.82 -9.21 0.31
C PHE A 344 -10.79 -10.19 -0.35
N GLN A 345 -10.46 -11.48 -0.35
CA GLN A 345 -11.31 -12.52 -0.90
C GLN A 345 -12.60 -12.72 -0.06
N VAL A 346 -12.52 -12.48 1.26
CA VAL A 346 -13.69 -12.51 2.16
C VAL A 346 -14.62 -11.35 1.86
N TRP A 347 -14.10 -10.12 1.71
CA TRP A 347 -14.90 -8.96 1.32
C TRP A 347 -15.50 -9.13 -0.07
N GLU A 348 -14.74 -9.65 -1.03
CA GLU A 348 -15.23 -9.93 -2.38
C GLU A 348 -16.40 -10.91 -2.37
N SER A 349 -16.33 -11.96 -1.54
CA SER A 349 -17.43 -12.91 -1.36
C SER A 349 -18.63 -12.28 -0.65
N ARG A 350 -18.43 -11.61 0.49
CA ARG A 350 -19.52 -11.04 1.30
C ARG A 350 -20.31 -9.98 0.56
N TYR A 351 -19.62 -9.09 -0.15
CA TYR A 351 -20.25 -7.99 -0.88
C TYR A 351 -20.89 -8.42 -2.21
N ARG A 352 -20.92 -9.72 -2.48
CA ARG A 352 -21.70 -10.35 -3.55
C ARG A 352 -22.70 -11.38 -3.05
N ASP A 353 -22.73 -11.67 -1.74
CA ASP A 353 -23.66 -12.63 -1.15
C ASP A 353 -25.01 -11.96 -0.89
N PRO A 354 -26.08 -12.35 -1.59
CA PRO A 354 -27.41 -11.75 -1.38
C PRO A 354 -27.92 -11.94 0.06
N ARG A 355 -27.54 -13.02 0.76
CA ARG A 355 -27.97 -13.24 2.15
C ARG A 355 -27.24 -12.34 3.14
N TYR A 356 -26.02 -11.94 2.80
CA TYR A 356 -25.26 -10.99 3.60
C TYR A 356 -25.81 -9.58 3.39
N LEU A 357 -25.88 -9.15 2.12
CA LEU A 357 -26.28 -7.80 1.73
C LEU A 357 -27.72 -7.47 2.12
N SER A 358 -28.66 -8.41 2.05
CA SER A 358 -30.06 -8.16 2.39
C SER A 358 -30.29 -7.78 3.86
N LYS A 359 -29.27 -7.90 4.72
CA LYS A 359 -29.36 -7.58 6.16
C LYS A 359 -28.93 -6.15 6.47
N LEU A 360 -28.38 -5.44 5.50
CA LEU A 360 -27.78 -4.13 5.69
C LEU A 360 -28.65 -3.06 5.03
N THR A 361 -28.92 -1.97 5.73
CA THR A 361 -29.35 -0.74 5.06
C THR A 361 -28.22 -0.21 4.17
N LEU A 362 -28.54 0.69 3.25
CA LEU A 362 -27.55 1.30 2.36
C LEU A 362 -26.50 2.10 3.16
N GLY A 363 -26.91 2.79 4.23
CA GLY A 363 -25.99 3.48 5.14
C GLY A 363 -25.07 2.52 5.91
N GLN A 364 -25.59 1.38 6.38
CA GLN A 364 -24.78 0.35 7.04
C GLN A 364 -23.76 -0.25 6.07
N PHE A 365 -24.19 -0.59 4.86
CA PHE A 365 -23.31 -1.16 3.85
C PHE A 365 -22.18 -0.20 3.48
N GLY A 366 -22.50 1.09 3.24
CA GLY A 366 -21.49 2.09 2.90
C GLY A 366 -20.49 2.33 4.02
N SER A 367 -20.96 2.42 5.27
CA SER A 367 -20.08 2.58 6.43
C SER A 367 -19.16 1.36 6.62
N GLU A 368 -19.68 0.15 6.43
CA GLU A 368 -18.88 -1.08 6.53
C GLU A 368 -17.80 -1.15 5.45
N VAL A 369 -18.15 -0.84 4.20
CA VAL A 369 -17.19 -0.83 3.08
C VAL A 369 -16.12 0.24 3.28
N GLU A 370 -16.50 1.47 3.64
CA GLU A 370 -15.57 2.59 3.83
C GLU A 370 -14.54 2.29 4.93
N LEU A 371 -14.97 1.70 6.05
CA LEU A 371 -14.12 1.51 7.23
C LEU A 371 -13.37 0.17 7.24
N GLY A 372 -13.82 -0.79 6.43
CA GLY A 372 -13.21 -2.11 6.30
C GLY A 372 -12.32 -2.21 5.07
N LEU A 373 -12.94 -2.20 3.89
CA LEU A 373 -12.31 -2.54 2.62
C LEU A 373 -11.63 -1.33 1.95
N HIS A 374 -12.29 -0.17 1.93
CA HIS A 374 -11.87 0.99 1.16
C HIS A 374 -10.47 1.48 1.54
N ASP A 375 -10.22 1.80 2.83
CA ASP A 375 -8.92 2.27 3.30
C ASP A 375 -7.80 1.25 2.97
N TRP A 376 -8.13 -0.05 2.98
CA TRP A 376 -7.21 -1.13 2.66
C TRP A 376 -6.93 -1.26 1.15
N LEU A 377 -7.92 -1.03 0.28
CA LEU A 377 -7.70 -0.97 -1.17
C LEU A 377 -6.71 0.12 -1.55
N HIS A 378 -6.88 1.31 -0.97
CA HIS A 378 -5.97 2.44 -1.16
C HIS A 378 -4.53 2.07 -0.78
N MET A 379 -4.31 1.57 0.44
CA MET A 379 -2.95 1.29 0.91
C MET A 379 -2.33 0.02 0.29
N ARG A 380 -3.14 -0.96 -0.11
CA ARG A 380 -2.65 -2.18 -0.77
C ARG A 380 -2.08 -1.88 -2.16
N TRP A 381 -2.71 -1.00 -2.93
CA TRP A 381 -2.23 -0.60 -4.26
C TRP A 381 -1.40 0.68 -4.28
N ALA A 382 -1.23 1.37 -3.15
CA ALA A 382 -0.32 2.51 -3.06
C ALA A 382 1.13 2.10 -3.39
N SER A 383 1.78 2.87 -4.25
CA SER A 383 3.24 2.95 -4.32
C SER A 383 3.76 3.88 -3.21
N VAL A 384 5.08 3.88 -3.00
CA VAL A 384 5.70 4.83 -2.08
C VAL A 384 5.37 6.26 -2.51
N PRO A 385 4.87 7.13 -1.61
CA PRO A 385 4.65 8.53 -1.92
C PRO A 385 5.99 9.22 -2.24
N ARG A 386 5.99 10.10 -3.24
CA ARG A 386 7.18 10.83 -3.69
C ARG A 386 6.94 12.33 -3.71
N ASP A 387 7.97 13.13 -3.43
CA ASP A 387 7.91 14.57 -3.67
C ASP A 387 7.84 14.82 -5.20
N PRO A 388 6.79 15.49 -5.71
CA PRO A 388 6.60 15.68 -7.15
C PRO A 388 7.69 16.48 -7.84
N SER A 389 8.46 17.27 -7.10
CA SER A 389 9.51 18.14 -7.67
C SER A 389 10.79 17.40 -8.02
N ASN A 390 11.08 16.28 -7.34
CA ASN A 390 12.36 15.58 -7.48
C ASN A 390 12.26 14.04 -7.41
N GLY A 391 11.09 13.47 -7.15
CA GLY A 391 10.86 12.03 -7.06
C GLY A 391 11.37 11.37 -5.76
N GLN A 392 11.83 12.16 -4.79
CA GLN A 392 12.36 11.65 -3.52
C GLN A 392 11.25 10.92 -2.74
N PRO A 393 11.50 9.71 -2.22
CA PRO A 393 10.55 9.03 -1.33
C PRO A 393 10.24 9.86 -0.08
N VAL A 394 8.95 9.97 0.26
CA VAL A 394 8.45 10.68 1.45
C VAL A 394 7.47 9.78 2.21
N PRO A 395 7.91 8.73 2.93
CA PRO A 395 7.08 7.60 3.41
C PRO A 395 5.78 7.93 4.15
N PHE A 396 5.71 9.11 4.76
CA PHE A 396 4.57 9.63 5.51
C PHE A 396 3.62 10.51 4.69
N ALA A 397 3.91 10.66 3.39
CA ALA A 397 3.28 11.55 2.44
C ALA A 397 3.37 13.04 2.85
N ARG A 398 2.61 13.87 2.16
CA ARG A 398 2.50 15.31 2.38
C ARG A 398 1.84 15.60 3.74
N ASP A 399 2.22 16.69 4.39
CA ASP A 399 1.43 17.26 5.47
C ASP A 399 0.04 17.69 4.97
N THR A 400 -1.02 17.25 5.63
CA THR A 400 -2.41 17.55 5.23
C THR A 400 -2.70 19.04 5.01
N ALA A 401 -1.97 19.96 5.66
CA ALA A 401 -2.10 21.40 5.52
C ALA A 401 -1.05 22.07 4.59
N ASP A 402 -0.10 21.31 4.01
CA ASP A 402 0.88 21.83 3.06
C ASP A 402 0.27 21.98 1.65
N PHE A 403 -0.13 23.20 1.28
CA PHE A 403 -0.70 23.50 -0.04
C PHE A 403 0.33 24.09 -1.01
N SER A 404 1.60 23.74 -0.87
CA SER A 404 2.63 24.13 -1.83
C SER A 404 2.29 23.65 -3.25
N ALA A 405 2.55 24.49 -4.25
CA ALA A 405 2.19 24.24 -5.65
C ALA A 405 2.70 22.88 -6.19
N ARG A 406 3.86 22.41 -5.71
CA ARG A 406 4.44 21.11 -6.11
C ARG A 406 3.48 19.95 -5.88
N TRP A 407 2.67 19.98 -4.82
CA TRP A 407 1.75 18.87 -4.51
C TRP A 407 0.56 18.78 -5.45
N PHE A 408 0.25 19.84 -6.20
CA PHE A 408 -0.84 19.82 -7.18
C PHE A 408 -0.42 19.20 -8.53
N ALA A 409 0.88 18.96 -8.73
CA ALA A 409 1.42 18.37 -9.95
C ALA A 409 0.88 16.96 -10.21
N ALA A 410 0.86 16.53 -11.48
CA ALA A 410 0.25 15.26 -11.89
C ALA A 410 0.99 14.04 -11.31
N GLU A 411 2.27 14.20 -11.01
CA GLU A 411 3.12 13.19 -10.38
C GLU A 411 2.70 12.88 -8.93
N ASN A 412 1.90 13.75 -8.29
CA ASN A 412 1.25 13.41 -7.03
C ASN A 412 -0.07 12.68 -7.27
N ASP A 413 0.02 11.36 -7.38
CA ASP A 413 -1.09 10.40 -7.51
C ASP A 413 -1.10 9.36 -6.37
N PHE A 414 -0.58 9.74 -5.20
CA PHE A 414 -0.47 8.83 -4.07
C PHE A 414 -1.84 8.37 -3.55
N LEU A 415 -2.10 7.06 -3.62
CA LEU A 415 -3.36 6.46 -3.17
C LEU A 415 -3.64 6.64 -1.68
N GLY A 416 -2.62 6.85 -0.84
CA GLY A 416 -2.77 6.97 0.61
C GLY A 416 -3.31 8.31 1.14
N ASP A 417 -3.54 9.30 0.27
CA ASP A 417 -4.06 10.64 0.61
C ASP A 417 -5.23 11.02 -0.32
N PRO A 418 -6.44 11.36 0.17
CA PRO A 418 -7.54 11.80 -0.68
C PRO A 418 -7.21 13.04 -1.53
N PHE A 419 -6.23 13.85 -1.14
CA PHE A 419 -5.76 14.96 -1.98
C PHE A 419 -5.18 14.51 -3.33
N SER A 420 -4.72 13.27 -3.45
CA SER A 420 -4.12 12.73 -4.68
C SER A 420 -4.61 11.36 -5.12
N SER A 421 -5.35 10.63 -4.28
CA SER A 421 -5.73 9.25 -4.57
C SER A 421 -6.55 9.11 -5.85
N HIS A 422 -7.45 10.06 -6.14
CA HIS A 422 -8.30 10.08 -7.34
C HIS A 422 -7.50 10.27 -8.64
N VAL A 423 -6.24 10.73 -8.58
CA VAL A 423 -5.37 10.88 -9.75
C VAL A 423 -4.77 9.54 -10.19
N ASN A 424 -4.71 8.55 -9.29
CA ASN A 424 -4.19 7.24 -9.60
C ASN A 424 -5.18 6.45 -10.48
N PRO A 425 -4.77 5.82 -11.60
CA PRO A 425 -5.68 5.02 -12.41
C PRO A 425 -6.38 3.88 -11.64
N VAL A 426 -5.67 3.25 -10.70
CA VAL A 426 -6.18 2.12 -9.90
C VAL A 426 -7.37 2.54 -9.04
N PHE A 427 -7.42 3.80 -8.62
CA PHE A 427 -8.56 4.37 -7.89
C PHE A 427 -9.88 4.05 -8.59
N TRP A 428 -9.97 4.32 -9.88
CA TRP A 428 -11.20 4.18 -10.66
C TRP A 428 -11.62 2.73 -10.83
N HIS A 429 -10.66 1.81 -10.91
CA HIS A 429 -10.94 0.40 -11.05
C HIS A 429 -11.61 -0.18 -9.80
N PHE A 430 -11.05 0.08 -8.61
CA PHE A 430 -11.62 -0.45 -7.37
C PHE A 430 -12.82 0.37 -6.87
N HIS A 431 -12.90 1.67 -7.13
CA HIS A 431 -14.12 2.45 -6.86
C HIS A 431 -15.26 2.03 -7.77
N GLY A 432 -14.98 1.71 -9.04
CA GLY A 432 -15.96 1.07 -9.91
C GLY A 432 -16.41 -0.30 -9.38
N TRP A 433 -15.47 -1.12 -8.88
CA TRP A 433 -15.82 -2.40 -8.24
C TRP A 433 -16.74 -2.20 -7.04
N ILE A 434 -16.48 -1.18 -6.20
CA ILE A 434 -17.31 -0.83 -5.04
C ILE A 434 -18.70 -0.38 -5.49
N ASP A 435 -18.77 0.51 -6.48
CA ASP A 435 -20.01 1.04 -7.04
C ASP A 435 -20.91 -0.07 -7.62
N ASP A 436 -20.33 -1.06 -8.30
CA ASP A 436 -21.07 -2.20 -8.83
C ASP A 436 -21.75 -3.04 -7.72
N ARG A 437 -21.20 -3.03 -6.48
CA ARG A 437 -21.81 -3.77 -5.35
C ARG A 437 -23.11 -3.14 -4.88
N LEU A 438 -23.40 -1.88 -5.21
CA LEU A 438 -24.71 -1.27 -4.96
C LEU A 438 -25.82 -2.00 -5.72
N GLU A 439 -25.52 -2.48 -6.93
CA GLU A 439 -26.47 -3.25 -7.72
C GLU A 439 -26.62 -4.68 -7.17
N ASP A 440 -25.55 -5.27 -6.60
CA ASP A 440 -25.65 -6.52 -5.84
C ASP A 440 -26.53 -6.35 -4.59
N TRP A 441 -26.37 -5.24 -3.86
CA TRP A 441 -27.19 -4.90 -2.71
C TRP A 441 -28.66 -4.68 -3.09
N PHE A 442 -28.94 -3.93 -4.16
CA PHE A 442 -30.30 -3.74 -4.67
C PHE A 442 -30.95 -5.08 -5.04
N ARG A 443 -30.24 -5.93 -5.79
CA ARG A 443 -30.73 -7.28 -6.16
C ARG A 443 -30.96 -8.15 -4.93
N ALA A 444 -30.14 -8.01 -3.89
CA ALA A 444 -30.34 -8.72 -2.63
C ALA A 444 -31.64 -8.27 -1.93
N HIS A 445 -31.92 -6.97 -1.88
CA HIS A 445 -33.18 -6.48 -1.32
C HIS A 445 -34.38 -6.84 -2.19
N GLU A 446 -34.29 -6.76 -3.51
CA GLU A 446 -35.39 -7.23 -4.36
C GLU A 446 -35.69 -8.72 -4.18
N ARG A 447 -34.67 -9.53 -3.86
CA ARG A 447 -34.83 -10.97 -3.60
C ARG A 447 -35.51 -11.26 -2.26
N PHE A 448 -35.12 -10.57 -1.18
CA PHE A 448 -35.55 -10.89 0.19
C PHE A 448 -36.63 -9.95 0.75
N HIS A 449 -36.78 -8.77 0.15
CA HIS A 449 -37.62 -7.65 0.55
C HIS A 449 -38.24 -6.98 -0.71
N PRO A 450 -38.97 -7.73 -1.55
CA PRO A 450 -39.38 -7.27 -2.88
C PRO A 450 -40.19 -5.98 -2.82
N GLY A 451 -39.77 -4.96 -3.58
CA GLY A 451 -40.46 -3.68 -3.66
C GLY A 451 -40.22 -2.74 -2.47
N GLU A 452 -39.43 -3.14 -1.46
CA GLU A 452 -39.08 -2.27 -0.34
C GLU A 452 -37.94 -1.28 -0.68
N VAL A 453 -37.27 -1.46 -1.82
CA VAL A 453 -36.26 -0.54 -2.36
C VAL A 453 -36.68 -0.12 -3.77
N SER A 454 -36.84 1.17 -4.00
CA SER A 454 -37.21 1.72 -5.31
C SER A 454 -36.05 2.52 -5.90
N ARG A 455 -35.85 2.43 -7.21
CA ARG A 455 -34.88 3.26 -7.93
C ARG A 455 -35.39 4.70 -8.04
N LEU A 456 -34.47 5.66 -8.03
CA LEU A 456 -34.72 7.10 -8.16
C LEU A 456 -33.52 7.74 -8.86
N GLU A 457 -33.72 8.82 -9.61
CA GLU A 457 -32.61 9.67 -10.04
C GLU A 457 -32.42 10.82 -9.05
N VAL A 458 -31.21 11.00 -8.53
CA VAL A 458 -30.86 12.08 -7.60
C VAL A 458 -29.65 12.83 -8.16
N ASN A 459 -29.77 14.13 -8.41
CA ASN A 459 -28.72 14.95 -9.02
C ASN A 459 -28.10 14.35 -10.31
N GLY A 460 -28.93 13.77 -11.18
CA GLY A 460 -28.48 13.12 -12.42
C GLY A 460 -27.78 11.77 -12.23
N VAL A 461 -27.80 11.22 -11.00
CA VAL A 461 -27.21 9.91 -10.67
C VAL A 461 -28.31 8.88 -10.46
N ALA A 462 -28.19 7.73 -11.12
CA ALA A 462 -29.05 6.58 -10.85
C ALA A 462 -28.86 6.07 -9.42
N TRP A 463 -29.92 6.17 -8.62
CA TRP A 463 -29.90 5.98 -7.18
C TRP A 463 -31.15 5.26 -6.66
N PHE A 464 -31.41 5.37 -5.35
CA PHE A 464 -32.51 4.72 -4.65
C PHE A 464 -33.30 5.74 -3.81
N ALA A 465 -34.62 5.57 -3.74
CA ALA A 465 -35.51 6.39 -2.94
C ALA A 465 -35.34 6.08 -1.43
N PRO A 466 -35.55 7.07 -0.53
CA PRO A 466 -35.56 6.83 0.91
C PRO A 466 -36.65 5.83 1.31
N GLY A 467 -36.38 5.03 2.33
CA GLY A 467 -37.30 4.00 2.80
C GLY A 467 -36.71 3.18 3.94
N ARG A 468 -37.23 1.96 4.14
CA ARG A 468 -36.76 1.07 5.21
C ARG A 468 -35.26 0.80 5.14
N TRP A 469 -34.72 0.70 3.92
CA TRP A 469 -33.34 0.30 3.66
C TRP A 469 -32.44 1.43 3.16
N VAL A 470 -32.98 2.64 2.99
CA VAL A 470 -32.25 3.83 2.54
C VAL A 470 -32.63 4.98 3.47
N GLU A 471 -31.73 5.34 4.37
CA GLU A 471 -32.04 6.17 5.55
C GLU A 471 -32.28 7.65 5.23
N ILE A 472 -31.70 8.15 4.15
CA ILE A 472 -31.72 9.58 3.78
C ILE A 472 -31.99 9.74 2.28
N ASP A 473 -32.53 10.90 1.90
CA ASP A 473 -32.79 11.32 0.53
C ASP A 473 -31.89 12.47 0.06
N ASP A 474 -31.03 12.97 0.93
CA ASP A 474 -30.17 14.13 0.73
C ASP A 474 -28.66 13.79 0.81
N PRO A 475 -28.13 12.94 -0.10
CA PRO A 475 -26.72 12.58 -0.07
C PRO A 475 -25.81 13.81 -0.25
N TRP A 476 -24.69 13.85 0.47
CA TRP A 476 -23.82 15.02 0.60
C TRP A 476 -22.67 15.04 -0.43
N LEU A 477 -22.71 16.04 -1.32
CA LEU A 477 -21.64 16.37 -2.28
C LEU A 477 -20.90 17.67 -1.88
N GLY A 478 -20.77 17.94 -0.58
CA GLY A 478 -20.22 19.21 -0.10
C GLY A 478 -21.21 20.38 -0.21
N PRO A 479 -20.71 21.62 -0.34
CA PRO A 479 -21.54 22.82 -0.39
C PRO A 479 -22.56 22.85 -1.53
N SER A 480 -22.30 22.12 -2.63
CA SER A 480 -23.22 22.02 -3.78
C SER A 480 -24.62 21.48 -3.42
N THR A 481 -24.72 20.69 -2.34
CA THR A 481 -25.98 20.09 -1.88
C THR A 481 -26.43 20.61 -0.52
N HIS A 482 -25.49 21.06 0.33
CA HIS A 482 -25.78 21.43 1.73
C HIS A 482 -25.05 22.70 2.20
N GLY A 483 -24.64 23.57 1.26
CA GLY A 483 -24.03 24.88 1.55
C GLY A 483 -25.02 25.90 2.11
N CYS A 484 -24.53 27.13 2.34
CA CYS A 484 -25.32 28.21 2.94
C CYS A 484 -26.04 29.10 1.91
N ASN A 485 -25.67 29.03 0.63
CA ASN A 485 -26.28 29.88 -0.40
C ASN A 485 -27.63 29.34 -0.91
N THR A 486 -28.70 29.88 -0.34
CA THR A 486 -30.09 29.73 -0.83
C THR A 486 -30.55 30.91 -1.70
N THR A 487 -29.65 31.75 -2.22
CA THR A 487 -30.03 32.88 -3.08
C THR A 487 -30.30 32.41 -4.52
N PRO A 488 -31.55 32.48 -5.03
CA PRO A 488 -31.82 32.20 -6.44
C PRO A 488 -31.20 33.30 -7.30
N GLY A 489 -30.34 32.93 -8.28
CA GLY A 489 -29.86 33.87 -9.30
C GLY A 489 -28.33 34.02 -9.47
N LEU A 490 -27.51 33.29 -8.71
CA LEU A 490 -26.08 33.16 -9.00
C LEU A 490 -25.83 31.96 -9.92
N GLN A 491 -25.03 32.16 -10.98
CA GLN A 491 -24.74 31.17 -12.01
C GLN A 491 -24.33 29.81 -11.42
N ALA A 492 -24.82 28.73 -12.02
CA ALA A 492 -24.36 27.38 -11.76
C ALA A 492 -22.85 27.28 -12.04
N GLY A 493 -22.06 26.89 -11.04
CA GLY A 493 -20.69 26.41 -11.26
C GLY A 493 -19.58 26.98 -10.36
N LYS A 494 -19.79 28.06 -9.60
CA LYS A 494 -18.78 28.56 -8.64
C LYS A 494 -19.43 29.19 -7.41
N SER A 495 -19.83 28.37 -6.44
CA SER A 495 -20.16 28.93 -5.12
C SER A 495 -18.88 29.34 -4.41
N VAL A 496 -18.93 30.40 -3.59
CA VAL A 496 -17.78 30.87 -2.79
C VAL A 496 -17.20 29.75 -1.90
N GLU A 497 -18.03 28.76 -1.55
CA GLU A 497 -17.65 27.63 -0.72
C GLU A 497 -16.73 26.63 -1.46
N MET A 498 -16.85 26.54 -2.79
CA MET A 498 -15.99 25.72 -3.65
C MET A 498 -14.71 26.45 -4.10
N ASP A 499 -14.48 27.68 -3.63
CA ASP A 499 -13.24 28.40 -3.88
C ASP A 499 -12.04 27.68 -3.20
N PRO A 500 -10.90 27.51 -3.91
CA PRO A 500 -9.72 26.86 -3.34
C PRO A 500 -9.22 27.47 -2.03
N GLU A 501 -9.28 28.80 -1.83
CA GLU A 501 -8.83 29.40 -0.58
C GLU A 501 -9.83 29.14 0.56
N THR A 502 -11.13 29.11 0.27
CA THR A 502 -12.16 28.68 1.24
C THR A 502 -11.92 27.23 1.68
N MET A 503 -11.64 26.32 0.75
CA MET A 503 -11.36 24.92 1.08
C MET A 503 -10.05 24.75 1.86
N LYS A 504 -9.00 25.51 1.52
CA LYS A 504 -7.76 25.54 2.32
C LYS A 504 -8.02 26.04 3.74
N LEU A 505 -8.84 27.06 3.92
CA LEU A 505 -9.25 27.54 5.24
C LEU A 505 -10.01 26.46 6.02
N ALA A 506 -10.95 25.77 5.39
CA ALA A 506 -11.70 24.68 5.99
C ALA A 506 -10.80 23.51 6.45
N LEU A 507 -9.81 23.14 5.63
CA LEU A 507 -8.81 22.14 5.96
C LEU A 507 -7.94 22.60 7.14
N ARG A 508 -7.50 23.87 7.15
CA ARG A 508 -6.78 24.45 8.30
C ARG A 508 -7.64 24.50 9.56
N ILE A 509 -8.95 24.73 9.48
CA ILE A 509 -9.85 24.63 10.64
C ILE A 509 -9.91 23.17 11.13
N THR A 510 -10.02 22.22 10.21
CA THR A 510 -10.19 20.78 10.51
C THR A 510 -8.92 20.17 11.14
N PHE A 511 -7.74 20.56 10.65
CA PHE A 511 -6.46 20.01 11.12
C PHE A 511 -5.66 20.94 12.02
N GLY A 512 -5.93 22.24 12.00
CA GLY A 512 -5.22 23.22 12.80
C GLY A 512 -5.31 22.86 14.26
N GLU A 513 -4.17 22.81 14.92
CA GLU A 513 -4.08 22.33 16.29
C GLU A 513 -4.40 23.46 17.28
N ASP A 514 -4.86 23.12 18.49
CA ASP A 514 -4.70 24.04 19.61
C ASP A 514 -3.18 24.10 19.88
N GLU A 515 -2.49 25.17 19.48
CA GLU A 515 -1.03 25.33 19.70
C GLU A 515 -0.61 25.02 21.15
N LYS A 516 -1.52 25.19 22.13
CA LYS A 516 -1.30 24.89 23.55
C LYS A 516 -1.29 23.39 23.92
N LYS A 517 -1.79 22.49 23.08
CA LYS A 517 -1.78 21.03 23.36
C LYS A 517 -0.55 20.32 22.79
N LEU A 518 0.15 20.91 21.83
CA LEU A 518 1.29 20.25 21.19
C LEU A 518 2.57 20.31 21.98
N GLU A 519 2.84 21.41 22.67
CA GLU A 519 4.04 21.52 23.51
C GLU A 519 4.14 20.37 24.54
N ASP A 520 3.01 19.83 25.01
CA ASP A 520 2.95 18.71 25.94
C ASP A 520 2.93 17.31 25.28
N LEU A 521 2.68 17.20 23.97
CA LEU A 521 2.47 15.93 23.22
C LEU A 521 3.59 15.58 22.22
N PHE A 522 4.60 16.43 22.04
CA PHE A 522 5.76 16.22 21.14
C PHE A 522 6.67 15.02 21.49
N ARG A 523 6.24 14.09 22.35
CA ARG A 523 6.83 12.75 22.42
C ARG A 523 5.81 11.70 21.96
N LYS A 524 5.98 11.22 20.72
CA LYS A 524 5.61 9.88 20.21
C LYS A 524 4.24 9.67 19.53
N VAL A 525 3.81 10.52 18.59
CA VAL A 525 2.79 10.08 17.62
C VAL A 525 3.36 10.24 16.20
N PRO A 526 3.71 9.14 15.51
CA PRO A 526 4.24 9.21 14.14
C PRO A 526 3.14 9.69 13.18
N GLN A 527 3.50 10.60 12.28
CA GLN A 527 2.64 11.10 11.21
C GLN A 527 2.46 9.98 10.18
N ARG A 528 1.24 9.52 9.92
CA ARG A 528 0.96 8.43 8.95
C ARG A 528 0.05 8.94 7.82
N PRO A 529 0.08 8.32 6.62
CA PRO A 529 -0.87 8.64 5.54
C PRO A 529 -2.34 8.56 5.97
N TRP A 530 -3.21 9.26 5.25
CA TRP A 530 -4.64 9.38 5.59
C TRP A 530 -5.32 8.04 5.81
N TYR A 531 -5.15 7.12 4.86
CA TYR A 531 -5.77 5.79 4.91
C TYR A 531 -5.02 4.79 5.82
N ALA A 532 -3.89 5.19 6.40
CA ALA A 532 -3.12 4.41 7.37
C ALA A 532 -3.25 4.91 8.82
N ARG A 533 -3.79 6.12 9.06
CA ARG A 533 -3.89 6.71 10.42
C ARG A 533 -4.73 5.91 11.41
N ASN A 534 -5.63 5.05 10.91
CA ASN A 534 -6.49 4.18 11.72
C ASN A 534 -6.04 2.72 11.69
N LEU A 535 -4.79 2.45 11.27
CA LEU A 535 -4.25 1.10 11.26
C LEU A 535 -4.37 0.48 12.67
N LYS A 536 -4.66 -0.81 12.68
CA LYS A 536 -4.69 -1.64 13.89
C LYS A 536 -3.93 -2.91 13.60
N ALA A 537 -2.73 -3.04 14.15
CA ALA A 537 -2.06 -4.33 14.19
C ALA A 537 -2.87 -5.26 15.10
N LYS A 538 -3.32 -6.41 14.57
CA LYS A 538 -3.90 -7.43 15.43
C LYS A 538 -2.72 -8.16 16.11
N PRO A 539 -2.65 -8.22 17.45
CA PRO A 539 -1.62 -9.03 18.09
C PRO A 539 -1.81 -10.48 17.62
N MET A 540 -0.75 -11.08 17.07
CA MET A 540 -0.74 -12.52 16.86
C MET A 540 -0.81 -13.17 18.24
N THR A 541 -1.96 -13.72 18.61
CA THR A 541 -2.05 -14.62 19.75
C THR A 541 -1.24 -15.86 19.37
N SER A 542 -0.06 -15.99 19.98
CA SER A 542 0.81 -17.17 19.90
C SER A 542 0.12 -18.41 20.41
#